data_AF-A0A7R9KVU0-F1
#
_entry.id   AF-A0A7R9KVU0-F1
#
_cell.length_a   1.000
_cell.length_b   1.000
_cell.length_c   1.000
_cell.angle_alpha   90.00
_cell.angle_beta   90.00
_cell.angle_gamma   90.00
#
_symmetry.space_group_name_H-M   'P 1'
#
loop_
_entity.id
_entity.type
_entity.pdbx_description
1 polymer ?
#
loop_
_entity_poly.entity_id
_entity_poly.type
_entity_poly.pdbx_seq_one_letter_code
_entity_poly.pdbx_strand_id
1 'polypeptide(L)'
;MADHSELVSEMPVLEKLSTQERLKLARKRRTQQLKKWSQREKEFNNKRRKSDAKTTGRRQEYKVHFVPSVMLLEAAARNDVEEVRRLLMLGVSSDSTNEDGLTALHQTLIRVLIQS
;
A
#
# COMPACT_ATOMS: atom_id res chain seq x y z
N MET A 1 4.18 -16.85 12.67
CA MET A 1 4.59 -15.72 13.53
C MET A 1 5.03 -16.32 14.86
N ALA A 2 5.75 -15.61 15.73
CA ALA A 2 5.93 -16.15 17.08
C ALA A 2 4.56 -16.09 17.77
N ASP A 3 4.10 -17.21 18.32
CA ASP A 3 2.79 -17.25 18.95
C ASP A 3 2.81 -16.51 20.28
N HIS A 4 1.67 -15.96 20.68
CA HIS A 4 1.57 -15.20 21.92
C HIS A 4 2.04 -16.04 23.13
N SER A 5 1.74 -17.33 23.13
CA SER A 5 2.20 -18.29 24.14
C SER A 5 3.74 -18.40 24.23
N GLU A 6 4.44 -18.38 23.10
CA GLU A 6 5.90 -18.41 23.01
C GLU A 6 6.53 -17.10 23.53
N LEU A 7 5.89 -15.97 23.26
CA LEU A 7 6.35 -14.68 23.77
C LEU A 7 6.17 -14.56 25.29
N VAL A 8 5.05 -15.04 25.82
CA VAL A 8 4.73 -15.01 27.25
C VAL A 8 5.64 -15.94 28.05
N SER A 9 5.95 -17.14 27.53
CA SER A 9 6.84 -18.09 28.22
C SER A 9 8.29 -17.60 28.31
N GLU A 10 8.72 -16.72 27.39
CA GLU A 10 10.07 -16.16 27.38
C GLU A 10 10.22 -14.92 28.29
N MET A 11 9.13 -14.32 28.77
CA MET A 11 9.16 -13.11 29.63
C MET A 11 10.01 -13.27 30.91
N PRO A 12 9.89 -14.37 31.69
CA PRO A 12 10.68 -14.54 32.92
C PRO A 12 12.19 -14.69 32.65
N VAL A 13 12.56 -15.15 31.45
CA VAL A 13 13.96 -15.27 31.02
C VAL A 13 14.48 -13.91 30.59
N LEU A 14 13.68 -13.15 29.85
CA LEU A 14 14.00 -11.77 29.46
C LEU A 14 14.23 -10.88 30.68
N GLU A 15 13.46 -11.06 31.75
CA GLU A 15 13.59 -10.29 32.99
C GLU A 15 14.96 -10.47 33.68
N LYS A 16 15.57 -11.64 33.53
CA LYS A 16 16.88 -11.97 34.10
C LYS A 16 18.06 -11.48 33.24
N LEU A 17 17.82 -11.13 31.98
CA LEU A 17 18.84 -10.64 31.06
C LEU A 17 19.14 -9.16 31.28
N SER A 18 20.41 -8.79 31.12
CA SER A 18 20.84 -7.38 31.10
C SER A 18 20.22 -6.61 29.94
N THR A 19 20.15 -5.29 30.05
CA THR A 19 19.61 -4.42 28.99
C THR A 19 20.31 -4.65 27.64
N GLN A 20 21.63 -4.89 27.64
CA GLN A 20 22.40 -5.15 26.44
C GLN A 20 22.02 -6.48 25.76
N GLU A 21 21.77 -7.52 26.54
CA GLU A 21 21.34 -8.83 26.04
C GLU A 21 19.91 -8.78 25.48
N ARG A 22 19.01 -8.05 26.15
CA ARG A 22 17.65 -7.79 25.64
C ARG A 22 17.68 -7.08 24.29
N LEU A 23 18.53 -6.07 24.13
CA LEU A 23 18.70 -5.35 22.86
C LEU A 23 19.24 -6.26 21.75
N LYS A 24 20.23 -7.11 22.04
CA LYS A 24 20.75 -8.10 21.06
C LYS A 24 19.66 -9.07 20.62
N LEU A 25 18.87 -9.58 21.56
CA LEU A 25 17.77 -10.50 21.27
C LEU A 25 16.65 -9.83 20.45
N ALA A 26 16.27 -8.59 20.78
CA ALA A 26 15.29 -7.81 20.02
C ALA A 26 15.74 -7.60 18.57
N ARG A 27 17.01 -7.25 18.35
CA ARG A 27 17.60 -7.12 17.00
C ARG A 27 17.54 -8.45 16.24
N LYS A 28 17.95 -9.56 16.87
CA LYS A 28 17.89 -10.91 16.28
C LYS A 28 16.47 -11.30 15.88
N ARG A 29 15.49 -11.06 16.75
CA ARG A 29 14.06 -11.31 16.46
C ARG A 29 13.58 -10.47 15.29
N ARG A 30 13.91 -9.18 15.24
CA ARG A 30 13.52 -8.30 14.12
C ARG A 30 14.10 -8.81 12.80
N THR A 31 15.36 -9.23 12.77
CA THR A 31 15.98 -9.82 11.57
C THR A 31 15.25 -11.10 11.14
N GLN A 32 14.89 -11.98 12.07
CA GLN A 32 14.14 -13.20 11.76
C GLN A 32 12.74 -12.91 11.22
N GLN A 33 12.02 -11.94 11.80
CA GLN A 33 10.72 -11.50 11.30
C GLN A 33 10.80 -10.98 9.86
N LEU A 34 11.80 -10.15 9.55
CA LEU A 34 12.00 -9.63 8.20
C LEU A 34 12.32 -10.73 7.20
N LYS A 35 13.12 -11.74 7.58
CA LYS A 35 13.37 -12.92 6.73
C LYS A 35 12.10 -13.70 6.44
N LYS A 36 11.31 -14.03 7.47
CA LYS A 36 10.02 -14.72 7.32
C LYS A 36 9.04 -13.90 6.48
N TRP A 37 9.01 -12.58 6.65
CA TRP A 37 8.22 -11.66 5.84
C TRP A 37 8.62 -11.73 4.36
N SER A 38 9.91 -11.56 4.06
CA SER A 38 10.42 -11.59 2.68
C SER A 38 10.11 -12.91 1.98
N GLN A 39 10.20 -14.03 2.69
CA GLN A 39 9.80 -15.33 2.14
C GLN A 39 8.29 -15.39 1.84
N ARG A 40 7.45 -14.98 2.80
CA ARG A 40 5.99 -14.93 2.61
C ARG A 40 5.59 -14.02 1.45
N GLU A 41 6.27 -12.89 1.29
CA GLU A 41 6.03 -11.94 0.20
C GLU A 41 6.36 -12.57 -1.17
N LYS A 42 7.48 -13.29 -1.28
CA LYS A 42 7.84 -14.06 -2.49
C LYS A 42 6.78 -15.11 -2.82
N GLU A 43 6.33 -15.87 -1.81
CA GLU A 43 5.28 -16.88 -1.99
C GLU A 43 3.94 -16.25 -2.40
N PHE A 44 3.56 -15.14 -1.80
CA PHE A 44 2.35 -14.39 -2.14
C PHE A 44 2.41 -13.83 -3.57
N ASN A 45 3.53 -13.23 -3.96
CA ASN A 45 3.71 -12.70 -5.30
C ASN A 45 3.68 -13.82 -6.36
N ASN A 46 4.25 -14.99 -6.05
CA ASN A 46 4.20 -16.15 -6.94
C ASN A 46 2.76 -16.70 -7.08
N LYS A 47 1.97 -16.71 -6.00
CA LYS A 47 0.54 -17.03 -6.05
C LYS A 47 -0.26 -16.03 -6.89
N ARG A 48 0.01 -14.73 -6.76
CA ARG A 48 -0.61 -13.68 -7.58
C ARG A 48 -0.31 -13.86 -9.06
N ARG A 49 0.97 -14.05 -9.44
CA ARG A 49 1.34 -14.33 -10.84
C ARG A 49 0.62 -15.56 -11.40
N LYS A 50 0.44 -16.60 -10.58
CA LYS A 50 -0.28 -17.83 -10.98
C LYS A 50 -1.80 -17.62 -11.09
N SER A 51 -2.40 -16.73 -10.30
CA SER A 51 -3.82 -16.37 -10.43
C SER A 51 -4.07 -15.39 -11.58
N ASP A 52 -3.18 -14.43 -11.80
CA ASP A 52 -3.27 -13.45 -12.88
C ASP A 52 -3.12 -14.14 -14.25
N ALA A 53 -2.23 -15.14 -14.36
CA ALA A 53 -2.10 -15.97 -15.57
C ALA A 53 -3.36 -16.79 -15.91
N LYS A 54 -4.24 -17.07 -14.92
CA LYS A 54 -5.53 -17.74 -15.14
C LYS A 54 -6.68 -16.78 -15.43
N THR A 55 -6.48 -15.48 -15.22
CA THR A 55 -7.54 -14.46 -15.22
C THR A 55 -7.33 -13.44 -16.35
N THR A 56 -6.54 -13.77 -17.36
CA THR A 56 -6.15 -12.92 -18.51
C THR A 56 -7.31 -12.41 -19.39
N GLY A 57 -8.56 -12.59 -18.98
CA GLY A 57 -9.75 -12.06 -19.64
C GLY A 57 -10.77 -11.37 -18.74
N ARG A 58 -10.58 -11.29 -17.40
CA ARG A 58 -11.51 -10.55 -16.53
C ARG A 58 -10.93 -9.18 -16.23
N ARG A 59 -11.58 -8.16 -16.81
CA ARG A 59 -11.43 -6.74 -16.45
C ARG A 59 -11.36 -6.66 -14.92
N GLN A 60 -10.30 -6.06 -14.36
CA GLN A 60 -10.17 -5.92 -12.91
C GLN A 60 -11.38 -5.15 -12.38
N GLU A 61 -12.37 -5.87 -11.84
CA GLU A 61 -13.44 -5.28 -11.07
C GLU A 61 -12.86 -4.86 -9.73
N TYR A 62 -12.63 -3.57 -9.59
CA TYR A 62 -12.34 -2.96 -8.30
C TYR A 62 -13.55 -3.18 -7.41
N LYS A 63 -13.42 -4.05 -6.39
CA LYS A 63 -14.50 -4.31 -5.42
C LYS A 63 -14.80 -3.13 -4.50
N VAL A 64 -13.93 -2.11 -4.50
CA VAL A 64 -14.07 -0.89 -3.73
C VAL A 64 -14.17 0.26 -4.72
N HIS A 65 -15.27 1.01 -4.63
CA HIS A 65 -15.52 2.18 -5.46
C HIS A 65 -15.42 3.44 -4.59
N PHE A 66 -14.70 4.43 -5.10
CA PHE A 66 -14.62 5.76 -4.52
C PHE A 66 -15.47 6.73 -5.36
N VAL A 67 -15.75 7.90 -4.81
CA VAL A 67 -16.46 8.95 -5.53
C VAL A 67 -15.67 9.31 -6.81
N PRO A 68 -16.28 9.30 -8.00
CA PRO A 68 -15.55 9.49 -9.26
C PRO A 68 -14.79 10.81 -9.35
N SER A 69 -15.32 11.89 -8.77
CA SER A 69 -14.64 13.19 -8.68
C SER A 69 -13.34 13.11 -7.87
N VAL A 70 -13.33 12.38 -6.75
CA VAL A 70 -12.13 12.16 -5.93
C VAL A 70 -11.12 11.30 -6.67
N MET A 71 -11.59 10.26 -7.37
CA MET A 71 -10.72 9.41 -8.21
C MET A 71 -10.04 10.21 -9.32
N LEU A 72 -10.76 11.14 -9.96
CA LEU A 72 -10.22 12.00 -11.03
C LEU A 72 -9.14 12.95 -10.50
N LEU A 73 -9.41 13.61 -9.38
CA LEU A 73 -8.46 14.53 -8.73
C LEU A 73 -7.18 13.81 -8.33
N GLU A 74 -7.31 12.61 -7.77
CA GLU A 74 -6.16 11.82 -7.35
C GLU A 74 -5.38 11.31 -8.58
N ALA A 75 -6.06 10.77 -9.60
CA ALA A 75 -5.41 10.26 -10.80
C ALA A 75 -4.61 11.35 -11.53
N ALA A 76 -5.18 12.56 -11.60
CA ALA A 76 -4.49 13.74 -12.12
C ALA A 76 -3.25 14.07 -11.28
N ALA A 77 -3.38 14.01 -9.95
CA ALA A 77 -2.26 14.23 -9.05
C ALA A 77 -1.18 13.13 -9.16
N ARG A 78 -1.50 11.87 -9.52
CA ARG A 78 -0.49 10.82 -9.79
C ARG A 78 0.09 10.85 -11.20
N ASN A 79 -0.35 11.77 -12.05
CA ASN A 79 -0.02 11.80 -13.48
C ASN A 79 -0.44 10.49 -14.21
N ASP A 80 -1.53 9.87 -13.79
CA ASP A 80 -2.10 8.68 -14.45
C ASP A 80 -3.07 9.10 -15.56
N VAL A 81 -2.52 9.40 -16.73
CA VAL A 81 -3.27 9.91 -17.89
C VAL A 81 -4.32 8.92 -18.39
N GLU A 82 -4.05 7.62 -18.30
CA GLU A 82 -4.97 6.59 -18.77
C GLU A 82 -6.20 6.49 -17.87
N GLU A 83 -6.02 6.54 -16.55
CA GLU A 83 -7.14 6.53 -15.61
C GLU A 83 -7.94 7.84 -15.67
N VAL A 84 -7.28 9.00 -15.84
CA VAL A 84 -7.96 10.28 -16.09
C VAL A 84 -8.81 10.21 -17.36
N ARG A 85 -8.25 9.71 -18.46
CA ARG A 85 -8.99 9.51 -19.73
C ARG A 85 -10.20 8.59 -19.53
N ARG A 86 -10.02 7.48 -18.82
CA ARG A 86 -11.10 6.54 -18.52
C ARG A 86 -12.22 7.20 -17.72
N LEU A 87 -11.90 7.97 -16.69
CA LEU A 87 -12.87 8.66 -15.85
C LEU A 87 -13.63 9.75 -16.61
N LEU A 88 -12.95 10.47 -17.51
CA LEU A 88 -13.60 11.44 -18.39
C LEU A 88 -14.56 10.75 -19.40
N MET A 89 -14.17 9.61 -19.96
CA MET A 89 -15.07 8.81 -20.83
C MET A 89 -16.29 8.26 -20.08
N LEU A 90 -16.20 8.09 -18.75
CA LEU A 90 -17.32 7.68 -17.89
C LEU A 90 -18.26 8.84 -17.53
N GLY A 91 -17.98 10.07 -18.01
CA GLY A 91 -18.84 11.24 -17.79
C GLY A 91 -18.58 11.96 -16.47
N VAL A 92 -17.42 11.76 -15.84
CA VAL A 92 -17.03 12.52 -14.64
C VAL A 92 -16.72 13.96 -15.03
N SER A 93 -17.33 14.93 -14.34
CA SER A 93 -17.08 16.35 -14.59
C SER A 93 -15.62 16.71 -14.29
N SER A 94 -14.92 17.22 -15.30
CA SER A 94 -13.54 17.73 -15.19
C SER A 94 -13.39 18.89 -14.22
N ASP A 95 -14.49 19.61 -14.00
CA ASP A 95 -14.53 20.83 -13.20
C ASP A 95 -14.89 20.53 -11.73
N SER A 96 -14.97 19.25 -11.37
CA SER A 96 -15.13 18.83 -9.99
C SER A 96 -13.99 19.38 -9.13
N THR A 97 -14.35 20.00 -8.02
CA THR A 97 -13.40 20.53 -7.04
C THR A 97 -13.28 19.63 -5.82
N ASN A 98 -12.13 19.70 -5.14
CA ASN A 98 -11.98 19.14 -3.80
C ASN A 98 -12.64 20.06 -2.73
N GLU A 99 -12.55 19.68 -1.46
CA GLU A 99 -13.06 20.47 -0.33
C GLU A 99 -12.45 21.88 -0.24
N ASP A 100 -11.25 22.07 -0.80
CA ASP A 100 -10.53 23.35 -0.87
C ASP A 100 -10.87 24.17 -2.13
N GLY A 101 -11.75 23.70 -3.01
CA GLY A 101 -12.08 24.37 -4.27
C GLY A 101 -11.08 24.15 -5.42
N LEU A 102 -10.14 23.20 -5.29
CA LEU A 102 -9.13 22.88 -6.30
C LEU A 102 -9.63 21.85 -7.30
N THR A 103 -9.48 22.15 -8.60
CA THR A 103 -9.80 21.24 -9.71
C THR A 103 -8.65 20.27 -9.98
N ALA A 104 -8.89 19.28 -10.86
CA ALA A 104 -7.85 18.35 -11.30
C ALA A 104 -6.65 19.08 -11.92
N LEU A 105 -6.88 20.19 -12.61
CA LEU A 105 -5.83 21.01 -13.20
C LEU A 105 -4.99 21.75 -12.13
N HIS A 106 -5.63 22.26 -11.08
CA HIS A 106 -4.90 22.86 -9.97
C HIS A 106 -3.97 21.81 -9.33
N GLN A 107 -4.45 20.57 -9.15
CA GLN A 107 -3.66 19.48 -8.59
C GLN A 107 -2.45 19.11 -9.46
N THR A 108 -2.60 19.09 -10.79
CA THR A 108 -1.46 18.82 -11.70
C THR A 108 -0.41 19.92 -11.64
N LEU A 109 -0.83 21.19 -11.61
CA LEU A 109 0.10 22.33 -11.57
C LEU A 109 0.86 22.41 -10.25
N ILE A 110 0.18 22.25 -9.11
CA ILE A 110 0.82 22.27 -7.79
C ILE A 110 1.86 21.15 -7.67
N ARG A 111 1.55 19.96 -8.18
CA ARG A 111 2.45 18.81 -8.01
C ARG A 111 3.66 18.85 -8.95
N VAL A 112 3.52 19.42 -10.16
CA VAL A 112 4.65 19.69 -11.06
C VAL A 112 5.64 20.68 -10.43
N LEU A 113 5.14 21.68 -9.70
CA LEU A 113 5.97 22.66 -8.99
C LEU A 113 6.72 22.07 -7.79
N ILE A 114 6.16 21.06 -7.11
CA ILE A 114 6.81 20.41 -5.96
C ILE A 114 7.84 19.34 -6.41
N GLN A 115 7.75 18.86 -7.64
CA GLN A 115 8.66 17.84 -8.19
C GLN A 115 9.82 18.41 -9.03
N SER A 116 9.88 19.72 -9.25
CA SER A 116 10.99 20.43 -9.92
C SER A 116 11.93 21.07 -8.91
#